data_AF-A0A2G9UEK4-F1
#
_entry.id   AF-A0A2G9UEK4-F1
#
_cell.length_a   1.000
_cell.length_b   1.000
_cell.length_c   1.000
_cell.angle_alpha   90.00
_cell.angle_beta   90.00
_cell.angle_gamma   90.00
#
_symmetry.space_group_name_H-M   'P 1'
#
loop_
_entity.id
_entity.type
_entity.pdbx_description
1 polymer ?
#
loop_
_entity_poly.entity_id
_entity_poly.type
_entity_poly.pdbx_seq_one_letter_code
_entity_poly.pdbx_strand_id
1 'polypeptide(L)'
;MDKTATEICELARNRLRSSHHDELALVEVKSSGEKVVFYDGDVSIPTMLSLNSKLYVVSKDEVDSLVPQLDQNGPLESVHASVMEYVSSHELAQQLLVLHTQLFEATDEIELVTQVIGRDQFPGRVPSNLDLLMRRFNEVQYWATTEVLLSLPQKRVTTLRKFIKIAM
;
A
#
# COMPACT_ATOMS: atom_id res chain seq x y z
N MET A 1 20.43 1.61 -8.39
CA MET A 1 20.23 0.98 -7.07
C MET A 1 19.10 1.70 -6.38
N ASP A 2 18.29 0.95 -5.64
CA ASP A 2 17.21 1.52 -4.83
C ASP A 2 17.82 2.39 -3.72
N LYS A 3 17.11 3.44 -3.30
CA LYS A 3 17.62 4.41 -2.33
C LYS A 3 17.31 3.96 -0.92
N THR A 4 18.24 4.20 0.00
CA THR A 4 17.98 3.96 1.43
C THR A 4 17.08 5.05 2.03
N ALA A 5 16.50 4.79 3.19
CA ALA A 5 15.72 5.80 3.92
C ALA A 5 16.55 7.06 4.20
N THR A 6 17.80 6.92 4.63
CA THR A 6 18.72 8.05 4.84
C THR A 6 18.95 8.83 3.55
N GLU A 7 19.21 8.15 2.43
CA GLU A 7 19.40 8.82 1.14
C GLU A 7 18.15 9.58 0.70
N ILE A 8 16.95 9.05 0.96
CA ILE A 8 15.68 9.74 0.69
C ILE A 8 15.57 11.00 1.54
N CYS A 9 15.86 10.93 2.84
CA CYS A 9 15.88 12.08 3.74
C CYS A 9 16.89 13.14 3.29
N GLU A 10 18.10 12.76 2.88
CA GLU A 10 19.11 13.68 2.36
C GLU A 10 18.65 14.41 1.09
N LEU A 11 18.00 13.71 0.17
CA LEU A 11 17.47 14.31 -1.05
C LEU A 11 16.33 15.29 -0.75
N ALA A 12 15.49 14.97 0.22
CA ALA A 12 14.40 15.82 0.67
C ALA A 12 14.91 17.06 1.43
N ARG A 13 16.04 16.94 2.15
CA ARG A 13 16.64 18.04 2.92
C ARG A 13 16.90 19.29 2.09
N ASN A 14 17.30 19.15 0.82
CA ASN A 14 17.50 20.32 -0.05
C ASN A 14 16.20 21.05 -0.41
N ARG A 15 15.05 20.40 -0.25
CA ARG A 15 13.71 20.95 -0.56
C ARG A 15 12.97 21.42 0.69
N LEU A 16 13.23 20.78 1.81
CA LEU A 16 12.76 21.22 3.12
C LEU A 16 13.66 22.37 3.55
N ARG A 17 13.11 23.48 4.06
CA ARG A 17 13.93 24.57 4.61
C ARG A 17 14.51 24.20 5.99
N SER A 18 14.88 22.93 6.15
CA SER A 18 15.43 22.34 7.38
C SER A 18 16.90 22.70 7.51
N SER A 19 17.36 22.84 8.73
CA SER A 19 18.77 23.10 9.01
C SER A 19 19.59 21.83 8.76
N HIS A 20 20.88 21.96 8.41
CA HIS A 20 21.77 20.80 8.27
C HIS A 20 21.94 19.99 9.57
N HIS A 21 21.51 20.53 10.70
CA HIS A 21 21.60 19.89 12.01
C HIS A 21 20.32 19.12 12.40
N ASP A 22 19.24 19.23 11.62
CA ASP A 22 17.99 18.56 11.96
C ASP A 22 18.11 17.06 11.66
N GLU A 23 17.93 16.23 12.69
CA GLU A 23 17.81 14.78 12.54
C GLU A 23 16.46 14.46 11.89
N LEU A 24 16.48 14.16 10.60
CA LEU A 24 15.30 13.80 9.84
C LEU A 24 14.94 12.33 10.03
N ALA A 25 13.65 12.03 9.95
CA ALA A 25 13.09 10.69 9.92
C ALA A 25 12.22 10.52 8.68
N LEU A 26 12.29 9.33 8.08
CA LEU A 26 11.36 8.89 7.04
C LEU A 26 10.24 8.09 7.72
N VAL A 27 8.99 8.52 7.53
CA VAL A 27 7.86 7.98 8.28
C VAL A 27 6.71 7.65 7.34
N GLU A 28 6.22 6.41 7.40
CA GLU A 28 4.91 6.05 6.87
C GLU A 28 3.84 6.41 7.90
N VAL A 29 2.81 7.14 7.47
CA VAL A 29 1.58 7.36 8.25
C VAL A 29 0.45 6.60 7.56
N LYS A 30 -0.07 5.58 8.23
CA LYS A 30 -1.19 4.77 7.73
C LYS A 30 -2.51 5.51 7.91
N SER A 31 -3.54 5.11 7.17
CA SER A 31 -4.89 5.67 7.32
C SER A 31 -5.49 5.47 8.73
N SER A 32 -4.99 4.47 9.48
CA SER A 32 -5.34 4.24 10.89
C SER A 32 -4.74 5.26 11.87
N GLY A 33 -3.79 6.09 11.43
CA GLY A 33 -2.98 6.95 12.29
C GLY A 33 -1.74 6.28 12.88
N GLU A 34 -1.54 4.98 12.63
CA GLU A 34 -0.30 4.29 12.96
C GLU A 34 0.87 4.89 12.18
N LYS A 35 2.00 5.06 12.86
CA LYS A 35 3.23 5.64 12.32
C LYS A 35 4.32 4.60 12.34
N VAL A 36 4.94 4.37 11.19
CA VAL A 36 6.07 3.45 11.06
C VAL A 36 7.27 4.29 10.64
N VAL A 37 8.27 4.36 11.51
CA VAL A 37 9.55 5.03 11.22
C VAL A 37 10.48 4.02 10.57
N PHE A 38 10.98 4.34 9.38
CA PHE A 38 11.94 3.50 8.68
C PHE A 38 13.34 3.63 9.30
N TYR A 39 14.08 2.53 9.31
CA TYR A 39 15.49 2.53 9.69
C TYR A 39 16.34 3.10 8.55
N ASP A 40 17.47 3.73 8.90
CA ASP A 40 18.40 4.36 7.96
C ASP A 40 18.79 3.49 6.75
N GLY A 41 18.95 2.18 6.99
CA GLY A 41 19.33 1.19 5.99
C GLY A 41 18.17 0.59 5.19
N ASP A 42 16.91 0.93 5.51
CA ASP A 42 15.75 0.38 4.79
C ASP A 42 15.77 0.84 3.33
N VAL A 43 15.47 -0.09 2.41
CA VAL A 43 15.41 0.11 0.97
C VAL A 43 14.06 -0.35 0.43
N SER A 44 13.69 0.06 -0.78
CA SER A 44 12.39 -0.24 -1.39
C SER A 44 11.18 0.24 -0.63
N ILE A 45 11.36 1.41 -0.03
CA ILE A 45 10.32 2.11 0.70
C ILE A 45 9.00 2.17 -0.08
N PRO A 46 8.95 2.51 -1.40
CA PRO A 46 7.68 2.68 -2.10
C PRO A 46 6.81 1.42 -2.17
N THR A 47 7.42 0.23 -2.26
CA THR A 47 6.68 -1.04 -2.38
C THR A 47 6.25 -1.57 -1.01
N MET A 48 6.96 -1.18 0.06
CA MET A 48 6.64 -1.55 1.44
C MET A 48 5.47 -0.77 2.04
N LEU A 49 5.06 0.35 1.42
CA LEU A 49 3.96 1.19 1.92
C LEU A 49 2.62 0.45 1.94
N SER A 50 1.88 0.62 3.03
CA SER A 50 0.51 0.13 3.19
C SER A 50 -0.46 0.87 2.26
N LEU A 51 -1.63 0.29 2.02
CA LEU A 51 -2.68 0.92 1.21
C LEU A 51 -3.15 2.24 1.84
N ASN A 52 -3.33 3.25 1.00
CA ASN A 52 -3.71 4.62 1.38
C ASN A 52 -2.78 5.27 2.42
N SER A 53 -1.60 4.71 2.69
CA SER A 53 -0.60 5.35 3.54
C SER A 53 0.06 6.51 2.81
N LYS A 54 0.75 7.36 3.57
CA LYS A 54 1.56 8.46 3.04
C LYS A 54 2.94 8.44 3.65
N LEU A 55 3.92 8.82 2.84
CA LEU A 55 5.31 8.91 3.22
C LEU A 55 5.66 10.37 3.55
N TYR A 56 6.28 10.57 4.70
CA TYR A 56 6.69 11.87 5.21
C TYR A 56 8.18 11.89 5.51
N VAL A 57 8.80 13.05 5.27
CA VAL A 57 10.11 13.38 5.81
C VAL A 57 9.90 14.53 6.78
N VAL A 58 10.19 14.29 8.05
CA VAL A 58 10.02 15.26 9.15
C VAL A 58 11.22 15.22 10.09
N SER A 59 11.36 16.21 10.96
CA SER A 59 12.31 16.14 12.06
C SER A 59 11.86 15.05 13.05
N LYS A 60 12.79 14.36 13.71
CA LYS A 60 12.47 13.25 14.63
C LYS A 60 11.54 13.65 15.78
N ASP A 61 11.61 14.88 16.25
CA ASP A 61 10.75 15.45 17.29
C ASP A 61 9.32 15.74 16.79
N GLU A 62 9.10 15.83 15.47
CA GLU A 62 7.80 16.11 14.87
C GLU A 62 7.01 14.84 14.51
N VAL A 63 7.60 13.65 14.63
CA VAL A 63 6.96 12.37 14.27
C VAL A 63 5.63 12.19 14.99
N ASP A 64 5.57 12.51 16.28
CA ASP A 64 4.35 12.37 17.08
C ASP A 64 3.24 13.36 16.70
N SER A 65 3.57 14.44 15.98
CA SER A 65 2.58 15.41 15.49
C SER A 65 1.89 14.99 14.18
N LEU A 66 2.45 14.03 13.44
CA LEU A 66 1.89 13.58 12.17
C LEU A 66 0.48 12.98 12.34
N VAL A 67 -0.41 13.29 11.41
CA VAL A 67 -1.79 12.79 11.35
C VAL A 67 -2.17 12.37 9.94
N PRO A 68 -3.05 11.36 9.78
CA PRO A 68 -3.57 10.98 8.48
C PRO A 68 -4.28 12.15 7.78
N GLN A 69 -4.10 12.23 6.47
CA GLN A 69 -4.76 13.21 5.62
C GLN A 69 -6.14 12.70 5.18
N LEU A 70 -7.04 13.64 4.83
CA LEU A 70 -8.43 13.32 4.47
C LEU A 70 -8.53 12.32 3.30
N ASP A 71 -7.63 12.41 2.34
CA ASP A 71 -7.57 11.53 1.16
C ASP A 71 -7.08 10.10 1.48
N GLN A 72 -6.54 9.86 2.68
CA GLN A 72 -6.18 8.51 3.14
C GLN A 72 -7.39 7.69 3.63
N ASN A 73 -8.53 8.34 3.86
CA ASN A 73 -9.74 7.69 4.38
C ASN A 73 -10.48 6.86 3.32
N GLY A 74 -10.03 6.90 2.06
CA GLY A 74 -10.70 6.20 0.97
C GLY A 74 -12.00 6.88 0.53
N PRO A 75 -12.85 6.17 -0.26
CA PRO A 75 -14.05 6.76 -0.82
C PRO A 75 -15.16 6.96 0.22
N LEU A 76 -15.96 8.01 0.02
CA LEU A 76 -17.13 8.34 0.83
C LEU A 76 -18.42 7.84 0.16
N GLU A 77 -19.42 7.44 0.94
CA GLU A 77 -20.71 6.94 0.46
C GLU A 77 -21.40 7.91 -0.52
N SER A 78 -21.32 9.21 -0.25
CA SER A 78 -21.95 10.26 -1.07
C SER A 78 -21.36 10.43 -2.47
N VAL A 79 -20.17 9.87 -2.74
CA VAL A 79 -19.43 10.02 -4.00
C VAL A 79 -19.08 8.67 -4.64
N HIS A 80 -19.30 7.56 -3.93
CA HIS A 80 -18.89 6.23 -4.38
C HIS A 80 -19.78 5.71 -5.52
N ALA A 81 -19.24 5.67 -6.73
CA ALA A 81 -19.84 4.99 -7.88
C ALA A 81 -19.25 3.58 -8.02
N SER A 82 -20.05 2.56 -7.72
CA SER A 82 -19.58 1.16 -7.80
C SER A 82 -19.51 0.69 -9.26
N VAL A 83 -18.30 0.34 -9.71
CA VAL A 83 -18.08 -0.33 -11.00
C VAL A 83 -18.79 -1.69 -11.04
N MET A 84 -19.05 -2.29 -9.88
CA MET A 84 -19.75 -3.58 -9.77
C MET A 84 -21.18 -3.52 -10.29
N GLU A 85 -21.80 -2.35 -10.46
CA GLU A 85 -23.14 -2.28 -11.04
C GLU A 85 -23.15 -2.43 -12.57
N TYR A 86 -22.01 -2.16 -13.22
CA TYR A 86 -21.92 -2.03 -14.68
C TYR A 86 -21.17 -3.18 -15.36
N VAL A 87 -20.32 -3.90 -14.63
CA VAL A 87 -19.47 -4.97 -15.18
C VAL A 87 -19.92 -6.34 -14.69
N SER A 88 -19.94 -7.38 -15.53
CA SER A 88 -20.35 -8.72 -15.10
C SER A 88 -19.35 -9.36 -14.11
N SER A 89 -19.81 -10.35 -13.32
CA SER A 89 -18.91 -11.10 -12.42
C SER A 89 -17.79 -11.81 -13.20
N HIS A 90 -18.10 -12.35 -14.37
CA HIS A 90 -17.13 -13.05 -15.22
C HIS A 90 -16.04 -12.09 -15.73
N GLU A 91 -16.41 -10.92 -16.24
CA GLU A 91 -15.44 -9.92 -16.70
C GLU A 91 -14.55 -9.43 -15.56
N LEU A 92 -15.13 -9.16 -14.38
CA LEU A 92 -14.34 -8.78 -13.20
C LEU A 92 -13.35 -9.88 -12.81
N ALA A 93 -13.81 -11.14 -12.74
CA ALA A 93 -12.95 -12.28 -12.43
C ALA A 93 -11.82 -12.43 -13.46
N GLN A 94 -12.11 -12.27 -14.75
CA GLN A 94 -11.12 -12.35 -15.82
C GLN A 94 -10.07 -11.23 -15.70
N GLN A 95 -10.47 -9.99 -15.43
CA GLN A 95 -9.51 -8.88 -15.27
C GLN A 95 -8.65 -9.06 -14.01
N LEU A 96 -9.25 -9.53 -12.91
CA LEU A 96 -8.50 -9.89 -11.70
C LEU A 96 -7.47 -10.99 -11.99
N LEU A 97 -7.87 -12.05 -12.69
CA LEU A 97 -6.99 -13.14 -13.09
C LEU A 97 -5.79 -12.61 -13.89
N VAL A 98 -6.03 -11.80 -14.92
CA VAL A 98 -4.96 -11.25 -15.76
C VAL A 98 -3.94 -10.48 -14.92
N LEU A 99 -4.39 -9.53 -14.09
CA LEU A 99 -3.48 -8.72 -13.27
C LEU A 99 -2.76 -9.56 -12.20
N HIS A 100 -3.47 -10.48 -11.53
CA HIS A 100 -2.88 -11.33 -10.51
C HIS A 100 -1.82 -12.28 -11.09
N THR A 101 -2.08 -12.84 -12.28
CA THR A 101 -1.09 -13.65 -13.00
C THR A 101 0.14 -12.82 -13.36
N GLN A 102 -0.02 -11.59 -13.86
CA GLN A 102 1.11 -10.71 -14.18
C GLN A 102 1.97 -10.38 -12.95
N LEU A 103 1.35 -10.07 -11.81
CA LEU A 103 2.08 -9.81 -10.56
C LEU A 103 2.80 -11.06 -10.06
N PHE A 104 2.17 -12.23 -10.17
CA PHE A 104 2.76 -13.49 -9.78
C PHE A 104 3.94 -13.88 -10.66
N GLU A 105 3.80 -13.81 -11.99
CA GLU A 105 4.86 -14.09 -12.96
C GLU A 105 6.04 -13.12 -12.86
N ALA A 106 5.80 -11.88 -12.43
CA ALA A 106 6.86 -10.91 -12.18
C ALA A 106 7.65 -11.18 -10.88
N THR A 107 7.13 -12.02 -9.98
CA THR A 107 7.75 -12.30 -8.69
C THR A 107 8.75 -13.44 -8.80
N ASP A 108 10.02 -13.18 -8.51
CA ASP A 108 11.07 -14.21 -8.53
C ASP A 108 11.05 -15.06 -7.25
N GLU A 109 11.36 -16.34 -7.36
CA GLU A 109 11.45 -17.26 -6.22
C GLU A 109 12.43 -16.78 -5.13
N ILE A 110 13.47 -16.03 -5.53
CA ILE A 110 14.43 -15.47 -4.58
C ILE A 110 13.83 -14.37 -3.71
N GLU A 111 12.80 -13.67 -4.18
CA GLU A 111 12.11 -12.65 -3.38
C GLU A 111 11.42 -13.29 -2.19
N LEU A 112 10.84 -14.48 -2.39
CA LEU A 112 10.23 -15.27 -1.31
C LEU A 112 11.27 -15.72 -0.28
N VAL A 113 12.41 -16.26 -0.74
CA VAL A 113 13.51 -16.65 0.15
C VAL A 113 14.02 -15.46 0.96
N THR A 114 14.20 -14.32 0.28
CA THR A 114 14.65 -13.07 0.91
C THR A 114 13.66 -12.60 1.97
N GLN A 115 12.36 -12.67 1.71
CA GLN A 115 11.32 -12.27 2.65
C GLN A 115 11.24 -13.20 3.88
N VAL A 116 11.39 -14.52 3.68
CA VAL A 116 11.26 -15.52 4.77
C VAL A 116 12.49 -15.52 5.69
N ILE A 117 13.69 -15.42 5.13
CA ILE A 117 14.93 -15.50 5.90
C ILE A 117 15.31 -14.13 6.50
N GLY A 118 14.91 -13.03 5.86
CA GLY A 118 15.19 -11.67 6.28
C GLY A 118 15.92 -10.88 5.19
N ARG A 119 15.45 -9.64 4.93
CA ARG A 119 16.02 -8.75 3.89
C ARG A 119 17.47 -8.37 4.18
N ASP A 120 17.83 -8.29 5.46
CA ASP A 120 19.17 -8.02 5.97
C ASP A 120 20.19 -9.09 5.58
N GLN A 121 19.76 -10.35 5.41
CA GLN A 121 20.62 -11.47 5.04
C GLN A 121 20.97 -11.50 3.55
N PHE A 122 20.27 -10.72 2.71
CA PHE A 122 20.47 -10.67 1.26
C PHE A 122 20.67 -9.22 0.77
N PRO A 123 21.78 -8.57 1.17
CA PRO A 123 22.04 -7.18 0.78
C PRO A 123 22.05 -7.02 -0.74
N GLY A 124 21.33 -6.00 -1.22
CA GLY A 124 21.16 -5.71 -2.65
C GLY A 124 20.07 -6.54 -3.35
N ARG A 125 19.42 -7.48 -2.66
CA ARG A 125 18.21 -8.15 -3.15
C ARG A 125 17.00 -7.56 -2.47
N VAL A 126 16.04 -7.14 -3.28
CA VAL A 126 14.86 -6.43 -2.82
C VAL A 126 13.62 -7.14 -3.33
N PRO A 127 12.71 -7.60 -2.44
CA PRO A 127 11.52 -8.35 -2.85
C PRO A 127 10.38 -7.42 -3.29
N SER A 128 10.67 -6.47 -4.18
CA SER A 128 9.71 -5.43 -4.60
C SER A 128 8.46 -6.00 -5.28
N ASN A 129 8.59 -7.05 -6.10
CA ASN A 129 7.45 -7.64 -6.80
C ASN A 129 6.59 -8.44 -5.83
N LEU A 130 7.23 -9.18 -4.92
CA LEU A 130 6.53 -9.87 -3.84
C LEU A 130 5.77 -8.89 -2.94
N ASP A 131 6.36 -7.73 -2.62
CA ASP A 131 5.69 -6.67 -1.86
C ASP A 131 4.42 -6.18 -2.55
N LEU A 132 4.48 -5.94 -3.86
CA LEU A 132 3.32 -5.54 -4.65
C LEU A 132 2.26 -6.64 -4.72
N LEU A 133 2.67 -7.90 -4.87
CA LEU A 133 1.77 -9.05 -4.87
C LEU A 133 1.03 -9.19 -3.52
N MET A 134 1.75 -9.08 -2.41
CA MET A 134 1.17 -9.13 -1.06
C MET A 134 0.26 -7.93 -0.80
N ARG A 135 0.65 -6.74 -1.24
CA ARG A 135 -0.18 -5.53 -1.17
C ARG A 135 -1.47 -5.69 -2.00
N ARG A 136 -1.39 -6.31 -3.17
CA ARG A 136 -2.56 -6.56 -4.03
C ARG A 136 -3.60 -7.44 -3.34
N PHE A 137 -3.17 -8.44 -2.56
CA PHE A 137 -4.09 -9.25 -1.77
C PHE A 137 -4.93 -8.39 -0.81
N ASN A 138 -4.27 -7.50 -0.06
CA ASN A 138 -4.95 -6.56 0.83
C ASN A 138 -5.90 -5.64 0.05
N GLU A 139 -5.49 -5.18 -1.14
CA GLU A 139 -6.30 -4.28 -1.96
C GLU A 139 -7.62 -4.94 -2.37
N VAL A 140 -7.59 -6.20 -2.81
CA VAL A 140 -8.79 -6.95 -3.19
C VAL A 140 -9.69 -7.21 -1.97
N GLN A 141 -9.10 -7.54 -0.81
CA GLN A 141 -9.85 -7.73 0.43
C GLN A 141 -10.55 -6.44 0.89
N TYR A 142 -9.83 -5.32 0.90
CA TYR A 142 -10.40 -4.03 1.29
C TYR A 142 -11.40 -3.51 0.26
N TRP A 143 -11.19 -3.76 -1.03
CA TRP A 143 -12.17 -3.43 -2.07
C TRP A 143 -13.50 -4.13 -1.80
N ALA A 144 -13.49 -5.44 -1.53
CA ALA A 144 -14.71 -6.18 -1.23
C ALA A 144 -15.44 -5.64 0.00
N THR A 145 -14.68 -5.32 1.05
CA THR A 145 -15.23 -4.72 2.28
C THR A 145 -15.81 -3.33 2.02
N THR A 146 -15.09 -2.49 1.28
CA THR A 146 -15.47 -1.11 0.95
C THR A 146 -16.76 -1.07 0.15
N GLU A 147 -16.86 -1.88 -0.91
CA GLU A 147 -18.06 -1.96 -1.76
C GLU A 147 -19.30 -2.38 -0.97
N VAL A 148 -19.17 -3.34 -0.06
CA VAL A 148 -20.30 -3.80 0.76
C VAL A 148 -20.70 -2.76 1.81
N LEU A 149 -19.75 -2.10 2.46
CA LEU A 149 -20.03 -1.10 3.51
C LEU A 149 -20.63 0.18 2.93
N LEU A 150 -20.16 0.63 1.75
CA LEU A 150 -20.67 1.81 1.07
C LEU A 150 -21.92 1.54 0.21
N SER A 151 -22.31 0.27 0.04
CA SER A 151 -23.57 -0.07 -0.61
C SER A 151 -24.77 0.30 0.26
N LEU A 152 -25.81 0.86 -0.37
CA LEU A 152 -27.12 1.03 0.26
C LEU A 152 -27.61 -0.29 0.89
N PRO A 153 -28.26 -0.27 2.06
CA PRO A 153 -28.65 -1.49 2.78
C PRO A 153 -29.38 -2.53 1.92
N GLN A 154 -30.25 -2.10 1.01
CA GLN A 154 -31.03 -2.99 0.13
C GLN A 154 -30.16 -3.69 -0.93
N LYS A 155 -29.02 -3.09 -1.32
CA LYS A 155 -28.10 -3.61 -2.34
C LYS A 155 -27.03 -4.55 -1.77
N ARG A 156 -26.73 -4.47 -0.46
CA ARG A 156 -25.62 -5.22 0.18
C ARG A 156 -25.66 -6.73 -0.09
N VAL A 157 -26.83 -7.36 -0.04
CA VAL A 157 -26.97 -8.80 -0.33
C VAL A 157 -26.61 -9.11 -1.78
N THR A 158 -27.00 -8.25 -2.72
CA THR A 158 -26.67 -8.41 -4.14
C THR A 158 -25.17 -8.21 -4.38
N THR A 159 -24.55 -7.21 -3.76
CA THR A 159 -23.10 -6.96 -3.80
C THR A 159 -22.33 -8.18 -3.26
N LEU A 160 -22.75 -8.73 -2.12
CA LEU A 160 -22.15 -9.94 -1.53
C LEU A 160 -22.28 -11.16 -2.45
N ARG A 161 -23.48 -11.42 -3.01
CA ARG A 161 -23.66 -12.51 -4.00
C ARG A 161 -22.77 -12.32 -5.21
N LYS A 162 -22.54 -11.07 -5.64
CA LYS A 162 -21.68 -10.76 -6.77
C LYS A 162 -20.22 -11.10 -6.48
N PHE A 163 -19.71 -10.79 -5.29
CA PHE A 163 -18.38 -11.23 -4.86
C PHE A 163 -18.24 -12.74 -4.79
N ILE A 164 -19.24 -13.44 -4.25
CA ILE A 164 -19.25 -14.92 -4.25
C ILE A 164 -19.12 -15.45 -5.68
N LYS A 165 -19.87 -14.89 -6.64
CA LYS A 165 -19.78 -15.26 -8.06
C LYS A 165 -18.45 -14.89 -8.72
N ILE A 166 -17.73 -13.88 -8.23
CA ILE A 166 -16.40 -13.52 -8.75
C ILE A 166 -15.35 -14.53 -8.24
N ALA A 167 -15.54 -15.04 -7.01
CA ALA A 167 -14.62 -15.98 -6.37
C ALA A 167 -14.83 -17.45 -6.80
N MET A 168 -15.98 -17.77 -7.37
CA MET A 168 -16.32 -19.09 -7.91
C MET A 168 -15.91 -19.22 -9.38
#